data_AF-A0A447TXC1-F1
#
_entry.id   AF-A0A447TXC1-F1
#
_cell.length_a   1.000
_cell.length_b   1.000
_cell.length_c   1.000
_cell.angle_alpha   90.00
_cell.angle_beta   90.00
_cell.angle_gamma   90.00
#
_symmetry.space_group_name_H-M   'P 1'
#
loop_
_entity.id
_entity.type
_entity.pdbx_description
1 polymer ?
#
loop_
_entity_poly.entity_id
_entity_poly.type
_entity_poly.pdbx_seq_one_letter_code
_entity_poly.pdbx_strand_id
1 'polypeptide(L)' 'MTPFRAGSSPDIAHYWTHNEDFTRWEFWLKSTARFADGCELDASAVQRCLLAASQSPQFRADFQPNQNHYR' A
#
# COMPACT_ATOMS: atom_id res chain seq x y z
N MET A 1 11.38 1.22 -24.98
CA MET A 1 10.10 1.85 -24.61
C MET A 1 10.12 2.03 -23.11
N THR A 2 10.23 3.27 -22.63
CA THR A 2 10.28 3.56 -21.19
C THR A 2 9.60 4.90 -20.96
N PRO A 3 8.71 4.98 -19.97
CA PRO A 3 9.02 5.91 -18.90
C PRO A 3 8.73 5.29 -17.54
N PHE A 4 9.75 5.26 -16.68
CA PHE A 4 9.56 5.18 -15.24
C PHE A 4 10.33 6.36 -14.65
N ARG A 5 9.64 7.26 -13.94
CA ARG A 5 10.27 8.11 -12.91
C ARG A 5 9.23 8.79 -12.04
N ALA A 6 9.06 8.25 -10.83
CA ALA A 6 8.74 8.99 -9.62
C ALA A 6 9.30 8.23 -8.40
N GLY A 7 10.60 8.41 -8.15
CA GLY A 7 11.21 8.56 -6.81
C GLY A 7 11.04 7.54 -5.68
N SER A 8 10.21 6.50 -5.75
CA SER A 8 10.17 5.46 -4.70
C SER A 8 11.18 4.37 -5.03
N SER A 9 12.36 4.43 -4.39
CA SER A 9 13.21 3.25 -4.34
C SER A 9 12.42 2.14 -3.65
N PRO A 10 12.24 0.95 -4.26
CA PRO A 10 11.55 -0.15 -3.62
C PRO A 10 12.27 -0.50 -2.32
N ASP A 11 11.67 -0.17 -1.17
CA ASP A 11 12.22 -0.46 0.15
C ASP A 11 11.67 -1.78 0.67
N ILE A 12 10.36 -1.86 0.89
CA ILE A 12 9.69 -3.05 1.44
C ILE A 12 9.14 -3.97 0.34
N ALA A 13 8.40 -3.43 -0.63
CA ALA A 13 7.94 -4.17 -1.81
C ALA A 13 8.95 -4.05 -2.94
N HIS A 14 9.24 -5.15 -3.64
CA HIS A 14 10.16 -5.16 -4.79
C HIS A 14 9.45 -5.30 -6.14
N TYR A 15 8.15 -5.62 -6.13
CA TYR A 15 7.33 -5.73 -7.33
C TYR A 15 5.87 -5.48 -6.96
N TRP A 16 5.10 -4.97 -7.92
CA TRP A 16 3.66 -4.80 -7.81
C TRP A 16 3.00 -4.83 -9.18
N THR A 17 1.71 -5.15 -9.19
CA THR A 17 0.86 -5.07 -10.38
C THR A 17 -0.53 -4.58 -9.98
N HIS A 18 -1.35 -4.26 -10.97
CA HIS A 18 -2.73 -3.81 -10.78
C HIS A 18 -3.64 -4.40 -11.86
N ASN A 19 -4.96 -4.42 -11.59
CA ASN A 19 -5.95 -4.73 -12.61
C ASN A 19 -6.18 -3.52 -13.55
N GLU A 20 -6.91 -3.73 -14.66
CA GLU A 20 -7.06 -2.74 -15.74
C GLU A 20 -7.69 -1.41 -15.29
N ASP A 21 -8.61 -1.46 -14.32
CA ASP A 21 -9.31 -0.28 -13.80
C ASP A 21 -8.64 0.35 -12.57
N PHE A 22 -7.47 -0.16 -12.17
CA PHE A 22 -6.68 0.32 -11.03
C PHE A 22 -7.38 0.25 -9.67
N THR A 23 -8.46 -0.53 -9.54
CA THR A 23 -9.18 -0.71 -8.26
C THR A 23 -8.55 -1.76 -7.35
N ARG A 24 -7.69 -2.64 -7.90
CA ARG A 24 -6.98 -3.69 -7.18
C ARG A 24 -5.49 -3.64 -7.48
N TRP A 25 -4.70 -3.70 -6.42
CA TRP A 25 -3.24 -3.74 -6.46
C TRP A 25 -2.73 -4.98 -5.72
N GLU A 26 -1.69 -5.60 -6.27
CA GLU A 26 -1.00 -6.73 -5.66
C GLU A 26 0.46 -6.37 -5.47
N PHE A 27 1.02 -6.70 -4.30
CA PHE A 27 2.38 -6.33 -3.91
C PHE A 27 3.16 -7.57 -3.48
N TRP A 28 4.43 -7.65 -3.90
CA TRP A 28 5.37 -8.69 -3.49
C TRP A 28 6.44 -8.07 -2.60
N LEU A 29 6.49 -8.56 -1.35
CA LEU A 29 7.41 -8.09 -0.32
C LEU A 29 8.78 -8.75 -0.49
N LYS A 30 9.85 -8.03 -0.16
CA LYS A 30 11.20 -8.61 -0.13
C LYS A 30 11.23 -9.72 0.92
N SER A 31 11.70 -10.90 0.53
CA SER A 31 11.91 -12.02 1.47
C SER A 31 12.91 -11.68 2.58
N THR A 32 13.74 -10.66 2.39
CA THR A 32 14.72 -10.15 3.36
C THR A 32 14.17 -9.04 4.26
N ALA A 33 12.92 -8.60 4.09
CA ALA A 33 12.35 -7.55 4.92
C ALA A 33 12.17 -8.04 6.36
N ARG A 34 12.71 -7.29 7.32
CA ARG A 34 12.70 -7.62 8.75
C ARG A 34 12.36 -6.38 9.59
N PHE A 35 11.69 -6.60 10.70
CA PHE A 35 11.57 -5.61 11.76
C PHE A 35 12.90 -5.46 12.53
N ALA A 36 13.02 -4.39 13.33
CA ALA A 36 14.23 -4.13 14.11
C ALA A 36 14.55 -5.21 15.16
N ASP A 37 13.54 -5.99 15.57
CA ASP A 37 13.67 -7.14 16.48
C ASP A 37 14.10 -8.43 15.74
N GLY A 38 14.26 -8.38 14.42
CA GLY A 38 14.63 -9.52 13.57
C GLY A 38 13.45 -10.36 13.08
N CYS A 39 12.21 -10.06 13.48
CA CYS A 39 11.02 -10.77 12.98
C CYS A 39 10.79 -10.49 11.49
N GLU A 40 10.20 -11.45 10.78
CA GLU A 40 9.83 -11.29 9.36
C GLU A 40 8.73 -10.25 9.15
N LEU A 41 8.92 -9.37 8.16
CA LEU A 41 7.87 -8.49 7.67
C LEU A 41 7.15 -9.21 6.52
N ASP A 42 5.98 -9.73 6.83
CA ASP A 42 5.12 -10.46 5.89
C ASP A 42 3.84 -9.67 5.54
N ALA A 43 2.98 -10.27 4.70
CA ALA A 43 1.71 -9.68 4.31
C ALA A 43 0.75 -9.45 5.49
N SER A 44 0.84 -10.27 6.55
CA SER A 44 0.00 -10.13 7.74
C SER A 44 0.34 -8.84 8.49
N ALA A 45 1.62 -8.46 8.53
CA ALA A 45 2.05 -7.21 9.15
C ALA A 45 1.54 -5.99 8.38
N VAL A 46 1.63 -6.03 7.05
CA VAL A 46 1.07 -4.99 6.18
C VAL A 46 -0.44 -4.85 6.39
N GLN A 47 -1.18 -5.96 6.45
CA GLN A 47 -2.62 -5.95 6.72
C GLN A 47 -2.96 -5.31 8.06
N ARG A 48 -2.24 -5.66 9.13
CA ARG A 48 -2.45 -5.06 10.47
C ARG A 48 -2.25 -3.54 10.43
N CYS A 49 -1.20 -3.07 9.76
CA CYS A 49 -0.93 -1.64 9.62
C CYS A 49 -2.04 -0.91 8.86
N LEU A 50 -2.51 -1.48 7.74
CA LEU A 50 -3.61 -0.89 6.96
C LEU A 50 -4.93 -0.85 7.75
N LEU A 51 -5.25 -1.91 8.48
CA LEU A 51 -6.43 -1.94 9.36
C LEU A 51 -6.34 -0.92 10.49
N ALA A 52 -5.17 -0.76 11.12
CA ALA A 52 -4.98 0.26 12.14
C ALA A 52 -5.09 1.67 11.55
N ALA A 53 -4.46 1.91 10.39
CA ALA A 53 -4.54 3.18 9.67
C ALA A 53 -5.98 3.50 9.29
N SER A 54 -6.79 2.53 8.83
CA SER A 54 -8.19 2.78 8.45
C SER A 54 -9.09 3.24 9.60
N GLN A 55 -8.67 3.01 10.86
CA GLN A 55 -9.38 3.52 12.04
C GLN A 55 -8.95 4.94 12.43
N SER A 56 -7.86 5.46 11.86
CA SER A 56 -7.40 6.83 12.09
C SER A 56 -8.39 7.84 11.47
N PRO A 57 -8.79 8.90 12.21
CA PRO A 57 -9.62 9.97 11.67
C PRO A 57 -9.03 10.64 10.43
N GLN A 58 -7.70 10.81 10.39
CA GLN A 58 -6.98 11.42 9.28
C GLN A 58 -7.11 10.55 8.03
N PHE A 59 -6.79 9.26 8.15
CA PHE A 59 -6.92 8.32 7.04
C PHE A 59 -8.37 8.20 6.55
N ARG A 60 -9.34 8.19 7.48
CA ARG A 60 -10.76 8.17 7.10
C ARG A 60 -11.21 9.41 6.33
N ALA A 61 -10.59 10.57 6.54
CA ALA A 61 -10.94 11.78 5.80
C ALA A 61 -10.47 11.69 4.33
N ASP A 62 -9.28 11.13 4.10
CA ASP A 62 -8.67 11.05 2.76
C ASP A 62 -9.27 9.95 1.88
N PHE A 63 -9.86 8.90 2.49
CA PHE A 63 -10.39 7.74 1.78
C PHE A 63 -11.92 7.59 1.86
N GLN A 64 -12.63 8.65 2.27
CA GLN A 64 -14.08 8.69 2.17
C GLN A 64 -14.51 8.84 0.70
N PRO A 65 -15.50 8.08 0.22
CA PRO A 65 -16.06 8.31 -1.11
C PRO A 65 -16.64 9.73 -1.15
N ASN A 66 -16.14 10.55 -2.08
CA ASN A 66 -16.62 11.91 -2.30
C ASN A 66 -18.16 11.89 -2.48
N GLN A 67 -18.91 12.35 -1.47
CA GLN A 67 -20.36 12.46 -1.53
C GLN A 67 -20.86 13.61 -2.44
N ASN A 68 -19.97 14.28 -3.18
CA ASN A 68 -20.28 15.54 -3.88
C ASN A 68 -20.57 15.43 -5.38
N HIS A 69 -20.84 14.24 -5.93
CA HIS A 69 -21.19 14.08 -7.36
C HIS A 69 -22.65 13.71 -7.64
N TYR A 70 -23.58 14.09 -6.75
CA TYR A 70 -25.01 14.13 -7.08
C TYR A 70 -25.59 15.49 -6.69
N ARG A 71 -25.38 16.49 -7.56
CA ARG A 71 -26.24 17.66 -7.71
C ARG A 71 -26.52 17.86 -9.19
#